data_AF-A0A542TGY4-F1
#
_entry.id   AF-A0A542TGY4-F1
#
_cell.length_a   1.000
_cell.length_b   1.000
_cell.length_c   1.000
_cell.angle_alpha   90.00
_cell.angle_beta   90.00
_cell.angle_gamma   90.00
#
_symmetry.space_group_name_H-M   'P 1'
#
loop_
_entity.id
_entity.type
_entity.pdbx_description
1 polymer ?
#
loop_
_entity_poly.entity_id
_entity_poly.type
_entity_poly.pdbx_seq_one_letter_code
_entity_poly.pdbx_strand_id
1 'polypeptide(L)' 'MAYRYWCGECSFKSSWGTESQGEKEQLEHYRVHHPGLVPGGQIETNRKNPEGGGSCLAIIAIAVLLVFLAASCHH' A
#
# COMPACT_ATOMS: atom_id res chain seq x y z
N MET A 1 7.18 2.53 3.66
CA MET A 1 5.81 2.07 3.96
C MET A 1 5.06 3.29 4.47
N ALA A 2 3.83 3.53 4.00
CA ALA A 2 3.01 4.62 4.52
C ALA A 2 1.81 4.05 5.27
N TYR A 3 1.38 4.73 6.32
CA TYR A 3 0.32 4.30 7.23
C TYR A 3 -0.82 5.30 7.20
N ARG A 4 -2.04 4.81 7.41
CA ARG A 4 -3.23 5.64 7.55
C ARG A 4 -4.13 5.07 8.64
N TYR A 5 -4.48 5.90 9.60
CA TYR A 5 -5.28 5.52 10.76
C TYR A 5 -6.71 5.97 10.57
N TRP A 6 -7.65 5.10 10.93
CA TRP A 6 -9.09 5.34 10.85
C TRP A 6 -9.65 5.54 12.25
N CYS A 7 -10.67 6.38 12.38
CA CYS A 7 -11.47 6.42 13.61
C CYS A 7 -12.45 5.23 13.63
N GLY A 8 -12.65 4.62 14.80
CA GLY A 8 -13.66 3.57 14.98
C GLY A 8 -15.09 4.12 15.12
N GLU A 9 -15.21 5.37 15.56
CA GLU A 9 -16.49 5.99 15.91
C GLU A 9 -17.06 6.86 14.77
N CYS A 10 -16.21 7.31 13.84
CA CYS A 10 -16.63 8.18 12.74
C CYS A 10 -15.77 7.97 11.48
N SER A 11 -16.11 8.68 10.41
CA SER A 11 -15.44 8.56 9.10
C SER A 11 -14.08 9.29 9.00
N PHE A 12 -13.51 9.77 10.11
CA PHE A 12 -12.22 10.42 10.11
C PHE A 12 -11.10 9.47 9.70
N LYS A 13 -10.14 9.99 8.92
CA LYS A 13 -8.95 9.27 8.48
C LYS A 13 -7.75 10.21 8.54
N SER A 14 -6.64 9.71 9.07
CA SER A 14 -5.37 10.45 9.07
C SER A 14 -4.87 10.69 7.65
N SER A 15 -3.88 11.57 7.53
CA SER A 15 -3.06 11.65 6.31
C SER A 15 -2.21 10.38 6.16
N TRP A 16 -1.76 10.09 4.92
CA TRP A 16 -0.78 9.03 4.70
C TRP A 16 0.58 9.51 5.19
N GLY A 17 1.20 8.79 6.11
CA GLY A 17 2.47 9.21 6.70
C GLY A 17 3.24 8.08 7.35
N THR A 18 4.13 8.44 8.28
CA THR A 18 4.74 7.46 9.17
C THR A 18 3.70 6.93 10.15
N GLU A 19 3.97 5.75 10.71
CA GLU A 19 3.15 5.17 11.77
C GLU A 19 2.95 6.15 12.94
N SER A 20 4.04 6.75 13.41
CA SER A 20 4.05 7.74 14.50
C SER A 20 3.26 9.02 14.20
N GLN A 21 3.19 9.45 12.93
CA GLN A 21 2.39 10.61 12.54
C GLN A 21 0.90 10.25 12.59
N GLY A 22 0.54 9.11 12.02
CA GLY A 22 -0.84 8.64 12.01
C GLY A 22 -1.39 8.38 13.42
N GLU A 23 -0.58 7.81 14.31
CA GLU A 23 -0.93 7.61 15.72
C GLU A 23 -1.20 8.95 16.43
N LYS A 24 -0.32 9.95 16.25
CA LYS A 24 -0.52 11.29 16.83
C LYS A 24 -1.80 11.95 16.33
N GLU A 25 -2.05 11.88 15.01
CA GLU A 25 -3.26 12.42 14.40
C GLU A 25 -4.52 11.72 14.94
N GLN A 26 -4.48 10.39 15.12
CA GLN A 26 -5.60 9.62 15.68
C GLN A 26 -5.84 9.96 17.17
N LEU A 27 -4.79 10.05 17.98
CA LEU A 27 -4.90 10.37 19.40
C LEU A 27 -5.47 11.78 19.61
N GLU A 28 -4.97 12.76 18.85
CA GLU A 28 -5.48 14.13 18.91
C GLU A 28 -6.94 14.21 18.45
N HIS A 29 -7.29 13.47 17.38
CA HIS A 29 -8.67 13.37 16.95
C HIS A 29 -9.59 12.82 18.04
N TYR A 30 -9.21 11.71 18.68
CA TYR A 30 -9.97 11.12 19.79
C TYR A 30 -10.06 12.07 20.99
N ARG A 31 -8.96 12.75 21.35
CA ARG A 31 -8.96 13.73 22.44
C ARG A 31 -9.97 14.86 22.23
N VAL A 32 -10.13 15.33 21.01
CA VAL A 32 -11.01 16.46 20.67
C VAL A 32 -12.44 16.03 20.39
N HIS A 33 -12.65 14.93 19.65
CA HIS A 33 -13.97 14.53 19.14
C HIS A 33 -14.62 13.38 19.92
N HIS A 34 -13.81 12.61 20.66
CA HIS A 34 -14.23 11.42 21.39
C HIS A 34 -13.63 11.38 22.82
N PRO A 35 -13.84 12.44 23.64
CA PRO A 35 -13.19 12.54 24.93
C PRO A 35 -13.58 11.38 25.85
N GLY A 36 -12.57 10.73 26.45
CA GLY A 36 -12.75 9.59 27.35
C GLY A 36 -12.94 8.23 26.66
N LEU A 37 -13.00 8.18 25.32
CA LEU A 37 -12.96 6.93 24.58
C LEU A 37 -11.52 6.53 24.26
N VAL A 38 -11.26 5.23 24.36
CA VAL A 38 -9.98 4.64 23.95
C VAL A 38 -9.97 4.52 22.42
N PRO A 39 -8.88 4.92 21.74
CA PRO A 39 -8.75 4.71 20.30
C PRO A 39 -8.92 3.24 19.91
N GLY A 40 -9.87 2.95 19.01
CA GLY A 40 -10.24 1.59 18.62
C GLY A 40 -10.39 1.35 17.10
N GLY A 41 -9.90 2.27 16.27
CA GLY A 41 -10.06 2.20 14.82
C GLY A 41 -9.00 1.34 14.10
N GLN A 42 -9.10 1.29 12.77
CA GLN A 42 -8.26 0.43 11.91
C GLN A 42 -7.01 1.15 11.38
N ILE A 43 -5.99 0.39 10.99
CA ILE A 43 -4.76 0.90 10.38
C ILE A 43 -4.63 0.30 8.99
N GLU A 44 -4.55 1.16 7.98
CA GLU A 44 -4.20 0.78 6.62
C GLU A 44 -2.69 0.96 6.41
N THR A 45 -2.07 -0.03 5.75
CA THR A 45 -0.67 0.03 5.36
C THR A 45 -0.55 0.06 3.85
N ASN A 46 0.03 1.14 3.34
CA ASN A 46 0.44 1.24 1.95
C ASN A 46 1.90 0.78 1.84
N ARG A 47 2.05 -0.50 1.55
CA ARG A 47 3.30 -1.03 1.03
C ARG A 47 3.33 -0.72 -0.47
N LYS A 48 3.69 0.52 -0.85
CA LYS A 48 4.11 0.80 -2.23
C LYS A 48 5.16 -0.26 -2.56
N ASN A 49 4.79 -1.20 -3.40
CA ASN A 49 5.63 -2.32 -3.77
C ASN A 49 6.48 -1.83 -4.94
N PRO A 50 7.80 -1.58 -4.77
CA PRO A 50 8.63 -1.19 -5.90
C PRO A 50 8.78 -2.32 -6.95
N GLU A 51 8.39 -3.56 -6.62
CA GLU A 51 8.70 -4.76 -7.43
C GLU A 51 7.47 -5.49 -7.99
N GLY A 52 6.24 -5.07 -7.65
CA GLY A 52 5.03 -5.81 -7.96
C GLY A 52 4.38 -5.42 -9.29
N GLY A 53 4.92 -5.87 -10.43
CA GLY A 53 4.21 -5.78 -11.71
C GLY A 53 5.01 -6.01 -12.99
N GLY A 54 6.36 -5.96 -12.93
CA GLY A 54 7.20 -6.07 -14.13
C GLY A 54 7.69 -7.48 -14.46
N SER A 55 7.83 -8.36 -13.45
CA SER A 55 8.56 -9.63 -13.61
C SER A 55 7.84 -10.63 -14.52
N CYS A 56 6.53 -10.86 -14.35
CA CYS A 56 5.80 -11.79 -15.22
C CYS A 56 5.74 -11.30 -16.67
N LEU A 57 5.52 -10.00 -16.89
CA LEU A 57 5.51 -9.42 -18.24
C LEU A 57 6.88 -9.49 -18.91
N ALA A 58 7.96 -9.27 -18.15
CA ALA A 58 9.32 -9.42 -18.66
C ALA A 58 9.63 -10.88 -19.05
N ILE A 59 9.23 -11.86 -18.22
CA ILE A 59 9.41 -13.28 -18.53
C ILE A 59 8.64 -13.68 -19.79
N ILE A 60 7.39 -13.23 -19.93
CA ILE A 60 6.57 -13.51 -21.13
C ILE A 60 7.22 -12.89 -22.36
N ALA A 61 7.68 -11.63 -22.28
CA ALA A 61 8.35 -10.96 -23.40
C ALA A 61 9.65 -11.69 -23.82
N ILE A 62 10.46 -12.14 -22.85
CA ILE A 62 11.68 -12.92 -23.11
C ILE A 62 11.33 -14.26 -23.77
N ALA A 63 10.33 -14.99 -23.25
CA ALA A 63 9.91 -16.27 -23.82
C ALA A 63 9.42 -16.12 -25.27
N VAL A 64 8.62 -15.09 -25.56
CA VAL A 64 8.16 -14.78 -26.93
C VAL A 64 9.34 -14.47 -27.84
N LEU A 65 10.29 -13.64 -27.40
CA LEU A 65 11.49 -13.31 -28.18
C LEU A 65 12.32 -14.56 -28.53
N LEU A 66 12.51 -15.45 -27.55
CA LEU A 66 13.25 -16.70 -27.75
C LEU A 66 12.57 -17.62 -28.78
N VAL A 67 11.24 -17.71 -28.76
CA VAL A 67 10.48 -18.47 -29.75
C VAL A 67 10.66 -17.90 -31.16
N PHE A 68 10.61 -16.57 -31.31
CA PHE A 68 10.85 -15.93 -32.60
C PHE A 68 12.27 -16.19 -33.13
N LEU A 69 13.28 -16.09 -32.27
CA LEU A 69 14.67 -16.35 -32.65
C LEU A 69 14.87 -17.81 -33.04
N ALA A 70 14.33 -18.75 -32.26
CA ALA A 70 14.40 -20.18 -32.58
C ALA A 70 13.72 -20.51 -33.92
N ALA A 71 12.56 -19.91 -34.19
CA ALA A 71 11.86 -20.07 -35.47
C ALA A 71 12.64 -19.44 -36.65
N SER A 72 13.36 -18.34 -36.41
CA SER A 72 14.16 -17.66 -37.43
C SER A 72 15.47 -18.40 -37.75
N CYS A 73 16.03 -19.13 -36.78
CA CYS A 73 17.24 -19.94 -36.96
C CYS A 73 16.97 -21.33 -37.56
N HIS A 74 15.71 -21.68 -37.83
CA HIS A 74 15.30 -22.95 -38.44
C HIS A 74 14.89 -22.74 -39.92
N HIS A 75 15.71 -21.98 -40.65
CA HIS A 75 15.67 -21.79 -42.11
C HIS A 75 17.05 -22.06 -42.70
#